data_AF-F0Y775-F1
#
_entry.id   AF-F0Y775-F1
#
_cell.length_a   1.000
_cell.length_b   1.000
_cell.length_c   1.000
_cell.angle_alpha   90.00
_cell.angle_beta   90.00
_cell.angle_gamma   90.00
#
_symmetry.space_group_name_H-M   'P 1'
#
loop_
_entity.id
_entity.type
_entity.pdbx_description
1 polymer ?
#
loop_
_entity_poly.entity_id
_entity_poly.type
_entity_poly.pdbx_seq_one_letter_code
_entity_poly.pdbx_strand_id
1 'polypeptide(L)'
;LGQAYFHGTLGLVKSAKKAAKLYKRAVEGGDPDAMVNLGSMYCAGQGVKLDRKKGRQLIRMAADRGYAIAQYNLSNFEGLSVEESLKYLQLAADQGLSLAERALGDRFERGDGVQRDLEEAKRWWDRAATRAKNPGILHYDG
;
A
#
# COMPACT_ATOMS: atom_id res chain seq x y z
N LEU A 1 -36.70 7.60 13.55
CA LEU A 1 -35.52 8.22 12.91
C LEU A 1 -34.61 7.21 12.17
N GLY A 2 -35.14 6.11 11.61
CA GLY A 2 -34.30 4.95 11.18
C GLY A 2 -34.20 4.67 9.68
N GLN A 3 -34.84 5.46 8.80
CA GLN A 3 -34.96 5.08 7.38
C GLN A 3 -33.97 5.78 6.42
N ALA A 4 -33.29 6.84 6.84
CA ALA A 4 -32.32 7.54 5.99
C ALA A 4 -30.95 6.84 5.92
N TYR A 5 -30.53 6.16 7.01
CA TYR A 5 -29.27 5.42 7.00
C TYR A 5 -29.33 4.21 6.08
N PHE A 6 -30.44 3.47 6.06
CA PHE A 6 -30.54 2.20 5.34
C PHE A 6 -30.42 2.37 3.82
N HIS A 7 -30.97 3.42 3.21
CA HIS A 7 -30.84 3.65 1.78
C HIS A 7 -29.42 4.09 1.37
N GLY A 8 -28.75 4.89 2.20
CA GLY A 8 -27.35 5.31 2.00
C GLY A 8 -26.37 4.15 2.13
N THR A 9 -26.43 3.35 3.21
CA THR A 9 -25.58 2.16 3.36
C THR A 9 -25.91 1.08 2.35
N LEU A 10 -27.18 0.85 2.01
CA LEU A 10 -27.54 -0.16 0.99
C LEU A 10 -27.05 0.26 -0.40
N GLY A 11 -27.08 1.56 -0.73
CA GLY A 11 -26.50 2.13 -1.95
C GLY A 11 -24.98 1.96 -2.00
N LEU A 12 -24.28 2.29 -0.91
CA LEU A 12 -22.82 2.11 -0.76
C LEU A 12 -22.42 0.63 -0.84
N VAL A 13 -23.17 -0.28 -0.21
CA VAL A 13 -22.92 -1.73 -0.26
C VAL A 13 -23.17 -2.27 -1.67
N LYS A 14 -24.22 -1.83 -2.37
CA LYS A 14 -24.47 -2.19 -3.78
C LYS A 14 -23.34 -1.69 -4.68
N SER A 15 -22.86 -0.46 -4.47
CA SER A 15 -21.74 0.11 -5.20
C SER A 15 -20.44 -0.67 -4.94
N ALA A 16 -20.15 -0.99 -3.68
CA ALA A 16 -19.00 -1.80 -3.29
C ALA A 16 -19.05 -3.21 -3.90
N LYS A 17 -20.22 -3.87 -3.94
CA LYS A 17 -20.35 -5.17 -4.62
C LYS A 17 -20.04 -5.09 -6.12
N LYS A 18 -20.46 -4.01 -6.79
CA LYS A 18 -20.15 -3.77 -8.21
C LYS A 18 -18.66 -3.50 -8.41
N ALA A 19 -18.06 -2.64 -7.58
CA ALA A 19 -16.62 -2.35 -7.61
C ALA A 19 -15.79 -3.62 -7.39
N ALA A 20 -16.13 -4.44 -6.39
CA ALA A 20 -15.46 -5.72 -6.15
C ALA A 20 -15.53 -6.65 -7.37
N LYS A 21 -16.66 -6.67 -8.10
CA LYS A 21 -16.80 -7.46 -9.32
C LYS A 21 -15.91 -6.94 -10.45
N LEU A 22 -15.80 -5.62 -10.60
CA LEU A 22 -14.91 -4.99 -11.58
C LEU A 22 -13.44 -5.27 -11.26
N TYR A 23 -13.02 -5.08 -10.01
CA TYR A 23 -11.64 -5.37 -9.62
C TYR A 23 -11.30 -6.85 -9.74
N LYS A 24 -12.22 -7.79 -9.47
CA LYS A 24 -11.98 -9.22 -9.75
C LYS A 24 -11.62 -9.48 -11.21
N ARG A 25 -12.33 -8.87 -12.15
CA ARG A 25 -12.04 -8.98 -13.58
C ARG A 25 -10.68 -8.36 -13.95
N ALA A 26 -10.36 -7.20 -13.37
CA ALA A 26 -9.06 -6.57 -13.61
C ALA A 26 -7.90 -7.37 -13.00
N VAL A 27 -8.11 -8.02 -11.84
CA VAL A 27 -7.14 -8.96 -11.24
C VAL A 27 -6.90 -10.17 -12.14
N GLU A 28 -7.93 -10.70 -12.80
CA GLU A 28 -7.78 -11.77 -13.81
C GLU A 28 -6.93 -11.29 -15.01
N GLY A 29 -7.00 -10.00 -15.35
CA GLY A 29 -6.15 -9.34 -16.33
C GLY A 29 -4.74 -8.98 -15.83
N GLY A 30 -4.40 -9.27 -14.58
CA GLY A 30 -3.08 -9.02 -14.00
C GLY A 30 -2.84 -7.60 -13.48
N ASP A 31 -3.88 -6.78 -13.36
CA ASP A 31 -3.80 -5.38 -12.89
C ASP A 31 -3.38 -5.30 -11.40
N PRO A 32 -2.20 -4.74 -11.08
CA PRO A 32 -1.72 -4.60 -9.71
C PRO A 32 -2.53 -3.61 -8.86
N ASP A 33 -3.09 -2.56 -9.45
CA ASP A 33 -3.98 -1.61 -8.77
C ASP A 33 -5.26 -2.31 -8.35
N ALA A 34 -5.83 -3.11 -9.24
CA ALA A 34 -7.02 -3.90 -8.92
C ALA A 34 -6.74 -4.92 -7.81
N MET A 35 -5.56 -5.53 -7.78
CA MET A 35 -5.15 -6.44 -6.71
C MET A 35 -5.10 -5.72 -5.35
N VAL A 36 -4.52 -4.52 -5.29
CA VAL A 36 -4.47 -3.71 -4.06
C VAL A 36 -5.88 -3.31 -3.62
N ASN A 37 -6.69 -2.79 -4.54
CA ASN A 37 -8.05 -2.33 -4.24
C ASN A 37 -8.95 -3.47 -3.77
N LEU A 38 -8.95 -4.60 -4.49
CA LEU A 38 -9.71 -5.78 -4.09
C LEU A 38 -9.19 -6.35 -2.77
N GLY A 39 -7.87 -6.33 -2.55
CA GLY A 39 -7.25 -6.75 -1.31
C GLY A 39 -7.75 -5.95 -0.10
N SER A 40 -7.76 -4.62 -0.22
CA SER A 40 -8.30 -3.70 0.79
C SER A 40 -9.79 -3.95 1.05
N MET A 41 -10.58 -4.20 -0.01
CA MET A 41 -12.01 -4.54 0.13
C MET A 41 -12.22 -5.85 0.92
N TYR A 42 -11.38 -6.86 0.70
CA TYR A 42 -11.39 -8.10 1.49
C TYR A 42 -11.00 -7.89 2.95
N CYS A 43 -10.02 -7.02 3.22
CA CYS A 43 -9.61 -6.66 4.59
C CYS A 43 -10.68 -5.85 5.35
N ALA A 44 -11.48 -5.06 4.64
CA ALA A 44 -12.55 -4.24 5.20
C ALA A 44 -13.94 -4.91 5.16
N GLY A 45 -14.11 -6.03 4.45
CA GLY A 45 -15.42 -6.65 4.22
C GLY A 45 -16.38 -5.78 3.40
N GLN A 46 -15.84 -4.91 2.54
CA GLN A 46 -16.62 -3.97 1.74
C GLN A 46 -16.98 -4.59 0.40
N GLY A 47 -18.26 -4.84 0.14
CA GLY A 47 -18.72 -5.43 -1.13
C GLY A 47 -18.30 -6.90 -1.35
N VAL A 48 -17.51 -7.47 -0.44
CA VAL A 48 -17.09 -8.87 -0.38
C VAL A 48 -17.18 -9.35 1.07
N LYS A 49 -17.23 -10.67 1.28
CA LYS A 49 -17.10 -11.24 2.62
C LYS A 49 -15.71 -10.90 3.18
N LEU A 50 -15.67 -10.42 4.42
CA LEU A 50 -14.43 -10.14 5.15
C LEU A 50 -13.52 -11.38 5.10
N ASP A 51 -12.32 -11.20 4.55
CA ASP A 51 -11.30 -12.24 4.44
C ASP A 51 -9.92 -11.59 4.37
N ARG A 52 -9.36 -11.28 5.55
CA ARG A 52 -8.04 -10.64 5.66
C ARG A 52 -6.92 -11.47 5.02
N LYS A 53 -7.03 -12.81 5.04
CA LYS A 53 -6.03 -13.71 4.46
C LYS A 53 -6.01 -13.55 2.94
N LYS A 54 -7.18 -13.59 2.30
CA LYS A 54 -7.31 -13.36 0.87
C LYS A 54 -6.92 -11.94 0.48
N GLY A 55 -7.27 -10.95 1.31
CA GLY A 55 -6.86 -9.56 1.12
C GLY A 55 -5.34 -9.39 1.09
N ARG A 56 -4.66 -9.95 2.10
CA ARG A 56 -3.18 -9.98 2.18
C ARG A 56 -2.56 -10.67 0.96
N GLN A 57 -3.13 -11.79 0.53
CA GLN A 57 -2.60 -12.54 -0.61
C GLN A 57 -2.65 -11.72 -1.91
N LEU A 58 -3.74 -10.99 -2.16
CA LEU A 58 -3.86 -10.12 -3.33
C LEU A 58 -2.86 -8.97 -3.29
N ILE A 59 -2.72 -8.29 -2.14
CA ILE A 59 -1.73 -7.22 -1.97
C ILE A 59 -0.32 -7.77 -2.17
N ARG A 60 -0.02 -8.96 -1.64
CA ARG A 60 1.27 -9.64 -1.85
C ARG A 60 1.53 -9.95 -3.31
N MET A 61 0.54 -10.46 -4.05
CA MET A 61 0.68 -10.71 -5.49
C MET A 61 1.01 -9.45 -6.29
N ALA A 62 0.51 -8.29 -5.88
CA ALA A 62 0.87 -7.01 -6.49
C ALA A 62 2.27 -6.55 -6.06
N ALA A 63 2.63 -6.72 -4.78
CA ALA A 63 3.94 -6.38 -4.26
C ALA A 63 5.07 -7.20 -4.92
N ASP A 64 4.84 -8.50 -5.12
CA ASP A 64 5.75 -9.44 -5.78
C ASP A 64 5.93 -9.13 -7.28
N ARG A 65 4.96 -8.43 -7.89
CA ARG A 65 5.05 -7.88 -9.26
C ARG A 65 5.78 -6.54 -9.33
N GLY A 66 6.33 -6.07 -8.20
CA GLY A 66 7.06 -4.81 -8.14
C GLY A 66 6.19 -3.59 -7.85
N TYR A 67 4.89 -3.73 -7.59
CA TYR A 67 4.05 -2.53 -7.44
C TYR A 67 4.33 -1.78 -6.13
N ALA A 68 4.93 -0.59 -6.22
CA ALA A 68 5.42 0.17 -5.06
C ALA A 68 4.35 0.43 -3.99
N ILE A 69 3.13 0.78 -4.38
CA ILE A 69 2.01 0.99 -3.43
C ILE A 69 1.65 -0.32 -2.72
N ALA A 70 1.66 -1.45 -3.43
CA ALA A 70 1.40 -2.74 -2.82
C ALA A 70 2.51 -3.16 -1.85
N GLN A 71 3.77 -2.89 -2.18
CA GLN A 71 4.91 -3.15 -1.31
C GLN A 71 4.81 -2.33 -0.01
N TYR A 72 4.49 -1.04 -0.11
CA TYR A 72 4.24 -0.18 1.07
C TYR A 72 3.02 -0.64 1.89
N ASN A 73 1.94 -1.06 1.23
CA ASN A 73 0.77 -1.57 1.94
C ASN A 73 1.08 -2.90 2.64
N LEU A 74 1.90 -3.75 2.03
CA LEU A 74 2.32 -5.02 2.61
C LEU A 74 3.30 -4.86 3.76
N SER A 75 4.20 -3.87 3.71
CA SER A 75 5.14 -3.60 4.80
C SER A 75 4.43 -3.20 6.09
N ASN A 76 3.25 -2.59 5.99
CA ASN A 76 2.42 -2.20 7.13
C ASN A 76 1.42 -3.27 7.59
N PHE A 77 1.46 -4.47 7.00
CA PHE A 77 0.49 -5.52 7.32
C PHE A 77 0.88 -6.27 8.61
N GLU A 78 -0.11 -6.63 9.43
CA GLU A 78 0.10 -7.37 10.67
C GLU A 78 0.63 -8.79 10.40
N GLY A 79 1.57 -9.26 11.23
CA GLY A 79 2.14 -10.61 11.13
C GLY A 79 3.15 -10.78 9.99
N LEU A 80 3.87 -9.72 9.60
CA LEU A 80 5.18 -9.83 8.97
C LEU A 80 6.26 -9.75 10.06
N SER A 81 7.40 -10.40 9.81
CA SER A 81 8.61 -10.10 10.56
C SER A 81 9.07 -8.66 10.27
N VAL A 82 9.82 -8.09 11.20
CA VAL A 82 10.37 -6.73 11.02
C VAL A 82 11.27 -6.67 9.79
N GLU A 83 12.06 -7.71 9.53
CA GLU A 83 12.92 -7.83 8.35
C GLU A 83 12.13 -7.85 7.04
N GLU A 84 11.05 -8.63 6.95
CA GLU A 84 10.21 -8.65 5.75
C GLU A 84 9.51 -7.30 5.54
N SER A 85 9.02 -6.67 6.62
CA SER A 85 8.42 -5.33 6.58
C SER A 85 9.41 -4.32 5.99
N LEU A 86 10.64 -4.29 6.50
CA LEU A 86 11.69 -3.42 6.02
C LEU A 86 12.07 -3.72 4.57
N LYS A 87 12.14 -4.99 4.17
CA LYS A 87 12.43 -5.38 2.79
C LYS A 87 11.40 -4.80 1.81
N TYR A 88 10.10 -4.96 2.07
CA TYR A 88 9.08 -4.39 1.19
C TYR A 88 9.07 -2.86 1.24
N LEU A 89 9.35 -2.27 2.40
CA LEU A 89 9.44 -0.83 2.53
C LEU A 89 10.60 -0.25 1.71
N GLN A 90 11.76 -0.93 1.73
CA GLN A 90 12.92 -0.60 0.91
C GLN A 90 12.61 -0.67 -0.58
N LEU A 91 11.99 -1.77 -1.04
CA LEU A 91 11.59 -1.92 -2.44
C LEU A 91 10.65 -0.79 -2.92
N ALA A 92 9.73 -0.34 -2.08
CA ALA A 92 8.84 0.75 -2.40
C ALA A 92 9.59 2.10 -2.44
N ALA A 93 10.52 2.33 -1.52
CA ALA A 93 11.33 3.54 -1.45
C ALA A 93 12.34 3.65 -2.59
N ASP A 94 12.91 2.54 -3.04
CA ASP A 94 13.83 2.48 -4.18
C ASP A 94 13.12 2.86 -5.49
N GLN A 95 11.82 2.59 -5.59
CA GLN A 95 10.96 3.06 -6.67
C GLN A 95 10.55 4.53 -6.53
N GLY A 96 11.00 5.21 -5.48
CA GLY A 96 10.73 6.62 -5.25
C GLY A 96 9.37 6.93 -4.64
N LEU A 97 8.71 5.95 -4.02
CA LEU A 97 7.48 6.21 -3.29
C LEU A 97 7.80 7.04 -2.03
N SER A 98 7.44 8.33 -2.03
CA SER A 98 7.75 9.25 -0.93
C SER A 98 7.18 8.81 0.43
N LEU A 99 6.05 8.08 0.44
CA LEU A 99 5.52 7.49 1.67
C LEU A 99 6.45 6.42 2.26
N ALA A 100 7.05 5.61 1.41
CA ALA A 100 7.98 4.57 1.81
C ALA A 100 9.34 5.15 2.23
N GLU A 101 9.86 6.12 1.47
CA GLU A 101 11.09 6.84 1.83
C GLU A 101 10.95 7.50 3.22
N ARG A 102 9.84 8.21 3.48
CA ARG A 102 9.60 8.80 4.80
C ARG A 102 9.55 7.75 5.91
N ALA A 103 8.82 6.65 5.67
CA ALA A 103 8.69 5.59 6.65
C ALA A 103 10.03 4.88 6.93
N LEU A 104 10.93 4.75 5.95
CA LEU A 104 12.30 4.27 6.21
C LEU A 104 13.07 5.23 7.10
N GLY A 105 12.97 6.54 6.85
CA GLY A 105 13.58 7.55 7.71
C GLY A 105 13.14 7.40 9.18
N ASP A 106 11.84 7.21 9.40
CA ASP A 106 11.28 6.99 10.74
C ASP A 106 11.79 5.68 11.38
N ARG A 107 12.03 4.63 10.59
CA ARG A 107 12.60 3.35 11.07
C ARG A 107 14.05 3.51 11.51
N PHE A 108 14.87 4.22 10.72
CA PHE A 108 16.26 4.51 11.06
C PHE A 108 16.39 5.46 12.27
N GLU A 109 15.47 6.41 12.42
CA GLU A 109 15.43 7.29 13.58
C GLU A 109 15.19 6.52 14.88
N ARG A 110 14.25 5.56 14.85
CA ARG A 110 13.81 4.78 16.01
C ARG A 110 14.66 3.55 16.28
N GLY A 111 15.38 3.05 15.27
CA GLY A 111 16.06 1.76 15.33
C GLY A 111 15.10 0.58 15.26
N ASP A 112 13.94 0.74 14.61
CA ASP A 112 12.90 -0.28 14.53
C ASP A 112 13.24 -1.31 13.45
N GLY A 113 14.04 -2.31 13.82
CA GLY A 113 14.47 -3.39 12.92
C GLY A 113 15.71 -3.09 12.08
N VAL A 114 16.23 -1.88 12.20
CA VAL A 114 17.52 -1.46 11.66
C VAL A 114 18.35 -0.89 12.78
N GLN A 115 19.67 -0.85 12.62
CA GLN A 115 20.50 -0.07 13.54
C GLN A 115 20.09 1.39 13.44
N ARG A 116 19.86 2.01 14.60
CA ARG A 116 19.50 3.43 14.67
C ARG A 116 20.59 4.28 14.03
N ASP A 117 20.20 5.09 13.03
CA ASP A 117 21.09 5.99 12.29
C ASP A 117 20.34 7.27 11.91
N LEU A 118 20.69 8.38 12.56
CA LEU A 118 20.03 9.67 12.33
C LEU A 118 20.48 10.32 11.02
N GLU A 119 21.66 10.00 10.52
CA GLU A 119 22.17 10.56 9.26
C GLU A 119 21.49 9.86 8.09
N GLU A 120 21.33 8.54 8.17
CA GLU A 120 20.57 7.79 7.18
C GLU A 120 19.08 8.16 7.22
N ALA A 121 18.51 8.38 8.42
CA ALA A 121 17.14 8.87 8.56
C ALA A 121 16.91 10.21 7.83
N LYS A 122 17.81 11.18 8.03
CA LYS A 122 17.76 12.47 7.33
C LYS A 122 17.83 12.31 5.82
N ARG A 123 18.73 11.47 5.31
CA ARG A 123 18.85 11.21 3.86
C ARG A 123 17.54 10.71 3.26
N TRP A 124 16.86 9.80 3.94
CA TRP A 124 15.56 9.29 3.49
C TRP A 124 14.47 10.38 3.51
N TRP A 125 14.42 11.20 4.56
CA TRP A 125 13.47 12.33 4.61
C TRP A 125 13.76 13.40 3.57
N ASP A 126 15.02 13.72 3.30
CA ASP A 126 15.42 14.71 2.29
C ASP A 126 15.07 14.23 0.87
N ARG A 127 15.25 12.94 0.58
CA ARG A 127 14.77 12.31 -0.66
C ARG A 127 13.26 12.44 -0.79
N ALA A 128 12.52 12.07 0.27
CA ALA A 128 11.06 12.15 0.29
C ALA A 128 10.57 13.59 0.08
N ALA A 129 11.22 14.57 0.73
CA ALA A 129 10.89 15.98 0.60
C ALA A 129 11.21 16.53 -0.79
N THR A 130 12.32 16.11 -1.40
CA THR A 130 12.70 16.50 -2.76
C THR A 130 11.70 15.97 -3.78
N ARG A 131 11.33 14.69 -3.68
CA ARG A 131 10.31 14.09 -4.56
C ARG A 131 8.92 14.69 -4.37
N ALA A 132 8.56 15.02 -3.13
CA ALA A 132 7.28 15.70 -2.85
C ALA A 132 7.22 17.09 -3.51
N LYS A 133 8.36 17.78 -3.62
CA LYS A 133 8.47 19.10 -4.27
C LYS A 133 8.61 19.00 -5.79
N ASN A 134 9.15 17.91 -6.32
CA ASN A 134 9.35 17.66 -7.76
C ASN A 134 8.80 16.28 -8.18
N PRO A 135 7.47 16.09 -8.20
CA PRO A 135 6.86 14.80 -8.57
C PRO A 135 7.05 14.40 -10.05
N GLY A 136 7.65 15.25 -10.89
CA GLY A 136 7.72 15.07 -12.35
C GLY A 136 9.09 15.22 -13.01
N ILE A 137 10.19 15.41 -12.27
CA ILE A 137 11.53 15.45 -12.90
C ILE A 137 12.12 14.04 -12.83
N LEU A 138 11.72 13.21 -13.80
CA LEU A 138 12.57 12.09 -14.21
C LEU A 138 13.89 12.72 -14.68
N HIS A 139 14.93 12.63 -13.86
CA HIS A 139 16.30 12.82 -14.34
C HIS A 139 16.57 11.69 -15.34
N TYR A 140 16.25 11.95 -16.62
CA TYR A 140 16.92 11.32 -17.74
C TYR A 140 18.30 11.96 -17.84
N ASP A 141 19.26 11.41 -17.11
CA ASP A 141 20.66 11.62 -17.45
C ASP A 141 21.05 10.44 -18.35
N GLY A 142 21.23 10.76 -19.64
CA GLY A 142 21.77 9.86 -20.66
C GLY A 142 23.30 9.79 -20.63
#